data_AF-A0A139NEQ8-F1
#
_entry.id   AF-A0A139NEQ8-F1
#
_cell.length_a   1.000
_cell.length_b   1.000
_cell.length_c   1.000
_cell.angle_alpha   90.00
_cell.angle_beta   90.00
_cell.angle_gamma   90.00
#
_symmetry.space_group_name_H-M   'P 1'
#
loop_
_entity.id
_entity.type
_entity.pdbx_description
1 polymer ?
#
loop_
_entity_poly.entity_id
_entity_poly.type
_entity_poly.pdbx_seq_one_letter_code
_entity_poly.pdbx_strand_id
1 'polypeptide(L)'
;MTYSLKYLLLVISILFILVFLVFVYYFKKYDGASPFEQRLDQDVHDFCNQLGIDYHDNYFIADSYIHPFLNLFIVQPIFQIFMTRVVLVIVTPDALFMRVIGNQITFANDKRRNLEEKLIRIPKSAIQQFDIQKWEKRFIVGYLVTVRTEGKSYYFHISENQLQGFNSSSRNFIKLKENHFLGLLTDKN
;
A
#
# COMPACT_ATOMS: atom_id res chain seq x y z
N MET A 1 -24.03 -31.48 30.11
CA MET A 1 -23.86 -30.00 30.05
C MET A 1 -22.90 -29.57 28.91
N THR A 2 -23.07 -30.07 27.68
CA THR A 2 -22.15 -29.78 26.54
C THR A 2 -22.78 -28.97 25.41
N TYR A 3 -24.11 -28.79 25.43
CA TYR A 3 -24.83 -28.04 24.39
C TYR A 3 -24.64 -26.52 24.50
N SER A 4 -24.57 -25.97 25.72
CA SER A 4 -24.48 -24.52 25.96
C SER A 4 -23.21 -23.87 25.37
N LEU A 5 -22.05 -24.53 25.49
CA LEU A 5 -20.78 -23.98 25.00
C LEU A 5 -20.72 -23.90 23.46
N LYS A 6 -21.33 -24.88 22.77
CA LYS A 6 -21.38 -24.90 21.29
C LYS A 6 -22.25 -23.74 20.76
N TYR A 7 -23.38 -23.47 21.39
CA TYR A 7 -24.24 -22.34 21.02
C TYR A 7 -23.57 -20.99 21.33
N LEU A 8 -22.87 -20.86 22.46
CA LEU A 8 -22.11 -19.66 22.79
C LEU A 8 -21.02 -19.37 21.74
N LEU A 9 -20.25 -20.38 21.35
CA LEU A 9 -19.21 -20.25 20.31
C LEU A 9 -19.80 -19.91 18.94
N LEU A 10 -20.95 -20.50 18.59
CA LEU A 10 -21.66 -20.20 17.35
C LEU A 10 -22.12 -18.73 17.32
N VAL A 11 -22.71 -18.24 18.41
CA VAL A 11 -23.17 -16.85 18.52
C VAL A 11 -22.01 -15.87 18.43
N ILE A 12 -20.89 -16.13 19.12
CA ILE A 12 -19.68 -15.31 19.04
C ILE A 12 -19.14 -15.28 17.60
N SER A 13 -19.08 -16.43 16.93
CA SER A 13 -18.63 -16.54 15.54
C SER A 13 -19.50 -15.71 14.58
N ILE A 14 -20.83 -15.82 14.72
CA ILE A 14 -21.79 -15.05 13.90
C ILE A 14 -21.64 -13.55 14.15
N LEU A 15 -21.49 -13.12 15.41
CA LEU A 15 -21.30 -11.72 15.77
C LEU A 15 -19.99 -11.17 15.17
N PHE A 16 -18.93 -11.97 15.18
CA PHE A 16 -17.66 -11.62 14.56
C PHE A 16 -17.78 -11.48 13.04
N ILE A 17 -18.51 -12.39 12.39
CA ILE A 17 -18.80 -12.32 10.95
C ILE A 17 -19.64 -11.08 10.63
N LEU A 18 -20.65 -10.74 11.43
CA LEU A 18 -21.48 -9.56 11.24
C LEU A 18 -20.68 -8.26 11.39
N VAL A 19 -19.86 -8.15 12.44
CA VAL A 19 -18.96 -7.01 12.61
C VAL A 19 -17.97 -6.92 11.44
N PHE A 20 -17.42 -8.04 11.00
CA PHE A 20 -16.54 -8.09 9.82
C PHE A 20 -17.25 -7.67 8.53
N LEU A 21 -18.49 -8.10 8.30
CA LEU A 21 -19.27 -7.72 7.12
C LEU A 21 -19.65 -6.23 7.13
N VAL A 22 -20.07 -5.70 8.28
CA VAL A 22 -20.33 -4.26 8.44
C VAL A 22 -19.05 -3.46 8.21
N PHE A 23 -17.92 -3.94 8.73
CA PHE A 23 -16.62 -3.34 8.51
C PHE A 23 -16.21 -3.33 7.02
N VAL A 24 -16.33 -4.48 6.33
CA VAL A 24 -16.07 -4.59 4.88
C VAL A 24 -17.00 -3.68 4.08
N TYR A 25 -18.27 -3.57 4.45
CA TYR A 25 -19.24 -2.68 3.81
C TYR A 25 -18.87 -1.20 3.98
N TYR A 26 -18.45 -0.79 5.18
CA TYR A 26 -17.99 0.58 5.42
C TYR A 26 -16.72 0.91 4.62
N PHE A 27 -15.78 -0.02 4.50
CA PHE A 27 -14.57 0.17 3.70
C PHE A 27 -14.84 0.20 2.20
N LYS A 28 -15.75 -0.64 1.70
CA LYS A 28 -16.16 -0.64 0.27
C LYS A 28 -16.89 0.66 -0.13
N LYS A 29 -17.43 1.41 0.82
CA LYS A 29 -18.09 2.70 0.56
C LYS A 29 -17.10 3.87 0.38
N TYR A 30 -15.80 3.66 0.60
CA TYR A 30 -14.75 4.65 0.32
C TYR A 30 -14.23 4.63 -1.13
N ASP A 31 -14.96 4.01 -2.07
CA ASP A 31 -14.64 3.89 -3.50
C ASP A 31 -15.09 5.09 -4.37
N GLY A 32 -15.18 6.30 -3.81
CA GLY A 32 -15.35 7.53 -4.59
C GLY A 32 -14.12 8.42 -4.41
N ALA A 33 -13.61 9.02 -5.49
CA ALA A 33 -12.47 9.95 -5.49
C ALA A 33 -12.62 10.93 -4.31
N SER A 34 -11.95 10.59 -3.21
CA SER A 34 -12.22 11.21 -1.93
C SER A 34 -11.57 12.60 -1.93
N PRO A 35 -12.07 13.57 -1.14
CA PRO A 35 -11.40 14.86 -0.94
C PRO A 35 -9.91 14.73 -0.56
N PHE A 36 -9.51 13.54 -0.11
CA PHE A 36 -8.13 13.12 0.12
C PHE A 36 -7.28 13.11 -1.16
N GLU A 37 -7.76 12.55 -2.27
CA GLU A 37 -6.93 12.40 -3.49
C GLU A 37 -6.57 13.75 -4.12
N GLN A 38 -7.50 14.71 -4.07
CA GLN A 38 -7.25 16.07 -4.50
C GLN A 38 -6.22 16.79 -3.62
N ARG A 39 -6.18 16.47 -2.31
CA ARG A 39 -5.16 17.01 -1.39
C ARG A 39 -3.83 16.29 -1.53
N LEU A 40 -3.84 15.00 -1.85
CA LEU A 40 -2.63 14.19 -1.97
C LEU A 40 -1.68 14.73 -3.04
N ASP A 41 -2.20 15.08 -4.22
CA ASP A 41 -1.36 15.57 -5.32
C ASP A 41 -0.65 16.87 -4.92
N GLN A 42 -1.36 17.76 -4.20
CA GLN A 42 -0.77 18.98 -3.64
C GLN A 42 0.25 18.67 -2.54
N ASP A 43 -0.08 17.76 -1.60
CA ASP A 43 0.82 17.35 -0.51
C ASP A 43 2.13 16.74 -1.06
N VAL A 44 2.03 15.94 -2.12
CA VAL A 44 3.19 15.35 -2.80
C VAL A 44 4.00 16.43 -3.51
N HIS A 45 3.33 17.35 -4.21
CA HIS A 45 3.98 18.47 -4.89
C HIS A 45 4.78 19.35 -3.92
N ASP A 46 4.14 19.79 -2.84
CA ASP A 46 4.77 20.61 -1.81
C ASP A 46 5.93 19.88 -1.14
N PHE A 47 5.77 18.58 -0.86
CA PHE A 47 6.82 17.75 -0.29
C PHE A 47 8.03 17.61 -1.22
N CYS A 48 7.82 17.29 -2.49
CA CYS A 48 8.89 17.16 -3.46
C CYS A 48 9.61 18.49 -3.70
N ASN A 49 8.87 19.60 -3.79
CA ASN A 49 9.43 20.94 -3.91
C ASN A 49 10.32 21.30 -2.72
N GLN A 50 9.87 21.03 -1.49
CA GLN A 50 10.67 21.28 -0.27
C GLN A 50 12.00 20.52 -0.26
N LEU A 51 12.02 19.34 -0.89
CA LEU A 51 13.21 18.50 -0.96
C LEU A 51 14.04 18.71 -2.24
N GLY A 52 13.59 19.58 -3.15
CA GLY A 52 14.22 19.76 -4.46
C GLY A 52 14.21 18.48 -5.30
N ILE A 53 13.23 17.59 -5.08
CA ILE A 53 13.10 16.34 -5.83
C ILE A 53 12.29 16.63 -7.08
N ASP A 54 12.95 16.53 -8.23
CA ASP A 54 12.26 16.54 -9.51
C ASP A 54 11.70 15.13 -9.79
N TYR A 55 10.39 15.00 -9.65
CA TYR A 55 9.71 13.72 -9.73
C TYR A 55 8.87 13.55 -10.99
N HIS A 56 8.58 14.57 -11.80
CA HIS A 56 7.79 14.45 -13.05
C HIS A 56 6.53 13.55 -12.93
N ASP A 57 5.77 13.68 -11.84
CA ASP A 57 4.61 12.82 -11.52
C ASP A 57 4.92 11.31 -11.37
N ASN A 58 6.20 10.93 -11.23
CA ASN A 58 6.63 9.55 -11.01
C ASN A 58 6.48 9.14 -9.55
N TYR A 59 5.26 9.20 -9.02
CA TYR A 59 4.94 8.72 -7.68
C TYR A 59 3.72 7.83 -7.66
N PHE A 60 3.62 6.99 -6.65
CA PHE A 60 2.42 6.20 -6.36
C PHE A 60 2.33 5.91 -4.87
N ILE A 61 1.13 5.61 -4.42
CA ILE A 61 0.85 5.10 -3.09
C ILE A 61 0.76 3.59 -3.15
N ALA A 62 1.36 2.94 -2.15
CA ALA A 62 1.25 1.51 -1.98
C ALA A 62 1.18 1.12 -0.51
N ASP A 63 0.65 -0.08 -0.28
CA ASP A 63 0.64 -0.72 1.02
C ASP A 63 1.95 -1.44 1.28
N SER A 64 2.68 -1.05 2.32
CA SER A 64 3.93 -1.69 2.70
C SER A 64 3.71 -2.81 3.70
N TYR A 65 4.35 -3.95 3.43
CA TYR A 65 4.35 -5.13 4.29
C TYR A 65 5.76 -5.46 4.81
N ILE A 66 5.80 -6.03 6.01
CA ILE A 66 7.04 -6.57 6.60
C ILE A 66 7.53 -7.78 5.78
N HIS A 67 6.62 -8.64 5.29
CA HIS A 67 6.95 -9.76 4.41
C HIS A 67 5.72 -10.21 3.60
N PRO A 68 5.85 -10.62 2.32
CA PRO A 68 4.72 -11.10 1.51
C PRO A 68 4.03 -12.35 2.08
N PHE A 69 4.77 -13.19 2.83
CA PHE A 69 4.22 -14.40 3.48
C PHE A 69 3.41 -14.12 4.75
N LEU A 70 3.59 -12.97 5.40
CA LEU A 70 2.73 -12.57 6.53
C LEU A 70 1.29 -12.25 6.06
N ASN A 71 1.11 -12.12 4.76
CA ASN A 71 -0.19 -12.06 4.13
C ASN A 71 -0.85 -13.45 3.92
N LEU A 72 -0.06 -14.52 3.99
CA LEU A 72 -0.48 -15.90 3.72
C LEU A 72 -0.84 -16.69 4.98
N PHE A 73 -0.29 -16.31 6.13
CA PHE A 73 -0.59 -16.97 7.41
C PHE A 73 -1.61 -16.17 8.19
N ILE A 74 -2.84 -16.69 8.33
CA ILE A 74 -3.75 -16.70 9.51
C ILE A 74 -3.82 -15.43 10.40
N VAL A 75 -3.28 -14.28 10.03
CA VAL A 75 -3.55 -13.03 10.73
C VAL A 75 -4.86 -12.54 10.16
N GLN A 76 -5.90 -12.58 11.00
CA GLN A 76 -7.22 -12.09 10.62
C GLN A 76 -7.09 -10.71 9.94
N PRO A 77 -7.95 -10.37 8.96
CA PRO A 77 -7.87 -9.12 8.20
C PRO A 77 -7.67 -7.87 9.06
N ILE A 78 -8.20 -7.90 10.28
CA ILE A 78 -8.02 -6.87 11.31
C ILE A 78 -6.53 -6.62 11.64
N PHE A 79 -5.73 -7.66 11.86
CA PHE A 79 -4.29 -7.51 12.15
C PHE A 79 -3.50 -7.00 10.95
N GLN A 80 -3.88 -7.38 9.74
CA GLN A 80 -3.25 -6.85 8.53
C GLN A 80 -3.43 -5.33 8.48
N ILE A 81 -4.60 -4.81 8.83
CA ILE A 81 -4.89 -3.37 8.86
C ILE A 81 -4.01 -2.62 9.86
N PHE A 82 -3.71 -3.19 11.02
CA PHE A 82 -2.80 -2.59 12.00
C PHE A 82 -1.34 -2.57 11.56
N MET A 83 -0.91 -3.61 10.85
CA MET A 83 0.50 -3.79 10.45
C MET A 83 0.83 -3.14 9.11
N THR A 84 -0.18 -2.90 8.27
CA THR A 84 -0.01 -2.31 6.94
C THR A 84 0.18 -0.81 7.06
N ARG A 85 1.32 -0.34 6.52
CA ARG A 85 1.62 1.08 6.40
C ARG A 85 1.30 1.54 5.00
N VAL A 86 0.73 2.73 4.88
CA VAL A 86 0.54 3.37 3.57
C VAL A 86 1.78 4.19 3.28
N VAL A 87 2.41 3.93 2.14
CA VAL A 87 3.70 4.49 1.74
C VAL A 87 3.54 5.25 0.44
N LEU A 88 4.03 6.49 0.43
CA LEU A 88 4.33 7.24 -0.78
C LEU A 88 5.66 6.75 -1.33
N VAL A 89 5.66 6.31 -2.58
CA VAL A 89 6.85 5.91 -3.33
C VAL A 89 7.05 6.90 -4.46
N ILE A 90 8.24 7.47 -4.57
CA ILE A 90 8.62 8.40 -5.64
C ILE A 90 9.84 7.81 -6.36
N VAL A 91 9.76 7.76 -7.68
CA VAL A 91 10.78 7.18 -8.56
C VAL A 91 11.41 8.31 -9.35
N THR A 92 12.72 8.51 -9.19
CA THR A 92 13.48 9.50 -9.97
C THR A 92 14.51 8.79 -10.85
N PRO A 93 15.18 9.49 -11.78
CA PRO A 93 16.30 8.92 -12.52
C PRO A 93 17.41 8.35 -11.64
N ASP A 94 17.67 8.94 -10.47
CA ASP A 94 18.83 8.63 -9.63
C ASP A 94 18.53 7.79 -8.39
N ALA A 95 17.29 7.85 -7.88
CA ALA A 95 16.93 7.22 -6.62
C ALA A 95 15.44 6.86 -6.53
N LEU A 96 15.16 5.89 -5.66
CA LEU A 96 13.83 5.60 -5.14
C LEU A 96 13.68 6.29 -3.78
N PHE A 97 12.61 7.06 -3.59
CA PHE A 97 12.26 7.67 -2.32
C PHE A 97 11.00 7.04 -1.77
N MET A 98 10.98 6.81 -0.46
CA MET A 98 9.86 6.16 0.21
C MET A 98 9.57 6.88 1.52
N ARG A 99 8.30 7.17 1.75
CA ARG A 99 7.85 7.80 2.99
C ARG A 99 6.54 7.16 3.42
N VAL A 100 6.49 6.71 4.68
CA VAL A 100 5.24 6.31 5.29
C VAL A 100 4.40 7.56 5.53
N ILE A 101 3.19 7.58 4.99
CA ILE A 101 2.24 8.70 5.10
C ILE A 101 1.07 8.35 6.04
N GLY A 102 1.02 7.11 6.52
CA GLY A 102 0.05 6.66 7.52
C GLY A 102 -0.03 5.14 7.61
N ASN A 103 -1.11 4.66 8.19
CA ASN A 103 -1.53 3.25 8.15
C ASN A 103 -2.98 3.19 7.66
N GLN A 104 -3.49 2.01 7.37
CA GLN A 104 -4.85 1.85 6.83
C GLN A 104 -5.96 2.46 7.72
N ILE A 105 -5.73 2.59 9.02
CA ILE A 105 -6.69 3.17 9.99
C ILE A 105 -6.63 4.71 9.99
N THR A 106 -5.43 5.29 9.97
CA THR A 106 -5.23 6.75 9.93
C THR A 106 -5.42 7.32 8.52
N PHE A 107 -5.21 6.51 7.48
CA PHE A 107 -5.50 6.89 6.11
C PHE A 107 -7.00 7.07 5.87
N ALA A 108 -7.84 6.26 6.53
CA ALA A 108 -9.29 6.43 6.54
C ALA A 108 -9.76 7.62 7.41
N ASN A 109 -8.89 8.22 8.23
CA ASN A 109 -9.25 9.27 9.18
C ASN A 109 -8.36 10.51 8.98
N ASP A 110 -8.87 11.46 8.20
CA ASP A 110 -8.20 12.68 7.69
C ASP A 110 -7.37 13.50 8.71
N LYS A 111 -7.54 13.29 10.02
CA LYS A 111 -7.02 14.15 11.09
C LYS A 111 -5.69 13.72 11.73
N ARG A 112 -5.11 12.56 11.39
CA ARG A 112 -3.88 12.06 12.06
C ARG A 112 -2.86 11.45 11.11
N ARG A 113 -2.40 12.24 10.13
CA ARG A 113 -1.26 11.85 9.30
C ARG A 113 0.00 12.39 9.94
N ASN A 114 0.78 11.51 10.57
CA ASN A 114 2.01 11.92 11.22
C ASN A 114 3.12 11.97 10.16
N LEU A 115 3.49 13.19 9.75
CA LEU A 115 4.56 13.46 8.78
C LEU A 115 5.96 13.25 9.40
N GLU A 116 6.06 12.85 10.66
CA GLU A 116 7.32 12.63 11.39
C GLU A 116 8.12 11.40 10.93
N GLU A 117 7.56 10.52 10.09
CA GLU A 117 8.32 9.36 9.61
C GLU A 117 9.41 9.76 8.59
N LYS A 118 10.62 9.25 8.84
CA LYS A 118 11.85 9.54 8.11
C LYS A 118 11.73 9.13 6.64
N LEU A 119 12.05 10.06 5.74
CA LEU A 119 12.24 9.78 4.32
C LEU A 119 13.37 8.78 4.13
N ILE A 120 13.08 7.69 3.42
CA ILE A 120 14.08 6.72 2.99
C ILE A 120 14.44 7.03 1.55
N ARG A 121 15.72 7.31 1.29
CA ARG A 121 16.28 7.44 -0.05
C ARG A 121 17.14 6.22 -0.35
N ILE A 122 16.86 5.54 -1.46
CA ILE A 122 17.64 4.41 -1.96
C ILE A 122 18.21 4.81 -3.33
N PRO A 123 19.53 5.02 -3.46
CA PRO A 123 20.15 5.22 -4.76
C PRO A 123 19.87 4.04 -5.68
N LYS A 124 19.63 4.27 -6.97
CA LYS A 124 19.40 3.16 -7.91
C LYS A 124 20.55 2.16 -7.94
N SER A 125 21.79 2.65 -7.82
CA SER A 125 22.99 1.81 -7.76
C SER A 125 23.02 0.84 -6.57
N ALA A 126 22.25 1.12 -5.50
CA ALA A 126 22.13 0.25 -4.34
C ALA A 126 20.98 -0.77 -4.47
N ILE A 127 20.16 -0.68 -5.53
CA ILE A 127 19.05 -1.60 -5.79
C ILE A 127 19.62 -2.78 -6.57
N GLN A 128 19.57 -3.96 -5.95
CA GLN A 128 20.03 -5.21 -6.54
C GLN A 128 18.92 -5.89 -7.35
N GLN A 129 17.66 -5.68 -6.93
CA GLN A 129 16.48 -6.27 -7.55
C GLN A 129 15.29 -5.33 -7.39
N PHE A 130 14.57 -5.09 -8.48
CA PHE A 130 13.30 -4.39 -8.49
C PHE A 130 12.34 -5.17 -9.40
N ASP A 131 11.40 -5.87 -8.78
CA ASP A 131 10.49 -6.75 -9.50
C ASP A 131 9.05 -6.38 -9.24
N ILE A 132 8.21 -6.65 -10.25
CA ILE A 132 6.78 -6.46 -10.18
C ILE A 132 6.12 -7.76 -10.61
N GLN A 133 5.31 -8.30 -9.71
CA GLN A 133 4.58 -9.54 -9.96
C GLN A 133 3.10 -9.28 -9.80
N LYS A 134 2.30 -9.78 -10.76
CA LYS A 134 0.85 -9.83 -10.57
C LYS A 134 0.57 -10.80 -9.43
N TRP A 135 -0.15 -10.33 -8.43
CA TRP A 135 -0.42 -11.09 -7.22
C TRP A 135 -1.93 -11.30 -7.10
N GLU A 136 -2.36 -12.54 -7.29
CA GLU A 136 -3.76 -12.95 -7.22
C GLU A 136 -3.90 -14.10 -6.22
N LYS A 137 -4.13 -13.81 -4.94
CA LYS A 137 -4.33 -14.84 -3.92
C LYS A 137 -5.53 -14.53 -3.04
N ARG A 138 -6.52 -15.45 -3.02
CA ARG A 138 -7.75 -15.58 -2.19
C ARG A 138 -8.51 -14.32 -1.74
N PHE A 139 -7.86 -13.25 -1.32
CA PHE A 139 -8.45 -11.97 -0.90
C PHE A 139 -7.65 -10.72 -1.32
N ILE A 140 -6.48 -10.90 -1.93
CA ILE A 140 -5.56 -9.81 -2.28
C ILE A 140 -5.17 -9.97 -3.73
N VAL A 141 -5.63 -9.00 -4.50
CA VAL A 141 -5.52 -8.93 -5.96
C VAL A 141 -4.87 -7.61 -6.31
N GLY A 142 -3.86 -7.64 -7.18
CA GLY A 142 -3.13 -6.46 -7.58
C GLY A 142 -1.69 -6.76 -8.02
N TYR A 143 -0.77 -5.86 -7.69
CA TYR A 143 0.65 -6.02 -7.96
C TYR A 143 1.46 -6.01 -6.67
N LEU A 144 2.41 -6.95 -6.57
CA LEU A 144 3.46 -6.94 -5.56
C LEU A 144 4.73 -6.35 -6.19
N VAL A 145 5.20 -5.24 -5.65
CA VAL A 145 6.50 -4.64 -5.96
C VAL A 145 7.50 -5.06 -4.88
N THR A 146 8.62 -5.62 -5.31
CA THR A 146 9.71 -6.03 -4.42
C THR A 146 10.95 -5.22 -4.77
N VAL A 147 11.54 -4.56 -3.77
CA VAL A 147 12.80 -3.84 -3.92
C VAL A 147 13.81 -4.44 -2.95
N ARG A 148 14.90 -5.00 -3.47
CA ARG A 148 15.99 -5.55 -2.65
C ARG A 148 17.24 -4.68 -2.77
N THR A 149 17.82 -4.41 -1.62
CA THR A 149 19.15 -3.83 -1.45
C THR A 149 20.02 -4.82 -0.69
N GLU A 150 21.32 -4.54 -0.59
CA GLU A 150 22.33 -5.43 0.01
C GLU A 150 21.96 -5.93 1.43
N GLY A 151 21.27 -5.12 2.23
CA GLY A 151 20.91 -5.47 3.61
C GLY A 151 19.42 -5.46 3.92
N LYS A 152 18.55 -5.15 2.94
CA LYS A 152 17.11 -4.97 3.22
C LYS A 152 16.24 -5.25 2.00
N SER A 153 15.06 -5.82 2.26
CA SER A 153 14.00 -5.97 1.26
C SER A 153 12.80 -5.13 1.66
N TYR A 154 12.19 -4.50 0.66
CA TYR A 154 10.97 -3.72 0.77
C TYR A 154 9.91 -4.35 -0.11
N TYR A 155 8.70 -4.44 0.43
CA TYR A 155 7.56 -5.06 -0.23
C TYR A 155 6.39 -4.10 -0.22
N PHE A 156 5.85 -3.84 -1.41
CA PHE A 156 4.72 -2.96 -1.62
C PHE A 156 3.62 -3.67 -2.39
N HIS A 157 2.38 -3.43 -2.00
CA HIS A 157 1.23 -3.94 -2.71
C HIS A 157 0.35 -2.80 -3.18
N ILE A 158 -0.01 -2.89 -4.46
CA ILE A 158 -0.94 -1.99 -5.11
C ILE A 158 -2.16 -2.82 -5.44
N SER A 159 -3.26 -2.59 -4.74
CA SER A 159 -4.49 -3.37 -4.93
C SER A 159 -5.16 -3.05 -6.27
N GLU A 160 -5.85 -4.03 -6.83
CA GLU A 160 -6.62 -3.84 -8.06
C GLU A 160 -7.72 -2.78 -7.89
N ASN A 161 -8.35 -2.70 -6.71
CA ASN A 161 -9.34 -1.67 -6.41
C ASN A 161 -8.74 -0.26 -6.46
N GLN A 162 -7.52 -0.07 -5.93
CA GLN A 162 -6.81 1.21 -6.04
C GLN A 162 -6.56 1.56 -7.52
N LEU A 163 -6.20 0.58 -8.34
CA LEU A 163 -5.97 0.79 -9.78
C LEU A 163 -7.24 1.16 -10.54
N GLN A 164 -8.39 0.62 -10.14
CA GLN A 164 -9.70 0.95 -10.72
C GLN A 164 -10.23 2.32 -10.30
N GLY A 165 -9.70 2.93 -9.23
CA GLY A 165 -10.10 4.26 -8.75
C GLY A 165 -9.74 5.42 -9.69
N PHE A 166 -8.96 5.18 -10.75
CA PHE A 166 -8.53 6.18 -11.74
C PHE A 166 -7.87 7.45 -11.14
N ASN A 167 -7.29 7.35 -9.95
CA ASN A 167 -6.60 8.46 -9.30
C ASN A 167 -5.18 8.70 -9.86
N SER A 168 -4.58 9.84 -9.52
CA SER A 168 -3.24 10.22 -10.02
C SER A 168 -2.18 9.17 -9.66
N SER A 169 -2.18 8.69 -8.41
CA SER A 169 -1.29 7.61 -7.96
C SER A 169 -1.36 6.35 -8.85
N SER A 170 -2.57 5.88 -9.16
CA SER A 170 -2.79 4.69 -9.98
C SER A 170 -2.39 4.89 -11.43
N ARG A 171 -2.72 6.06 -12.01
CA ARG A 171 -2.26 6.43 -13.36
C ARG A 171 -0.73 6.48 -13.44
N ASN A 172 -0.09 7.07 -12.43
CA ASN A 172 1.35 7.23 -12.37
C ASN A 172 2.06 5.88 -12.17
N PHE A 173 1.50 4.97 -11.36
CA PHE A 173 2.00 3.60 -11.25
C PHE A 173 1.95 2.87 -12.60
N ILE A 174 0.84 2.97 -13.34
CA ILE A 174 0.71 2.32 -14.66
C ILE A 174 1.73 2.90 -15.64
N LYS A 175 1.86 4.23 -15.72
CA LYS A 175 2.88 4.90 -16.55
C LYS A 175 4.30 4.48 -16.19
N LEU A 176 4.60 4.39 -14.88
CA LEU A 176 5.89 3.93 -14.40
C LEU A 176 6.15 2.49 -14.84
N LYS A 177 5.15 1.61 -14.75
CA LYS A 177 5.26 0.22 -15.23
C LYS A 177 5.53 0.15 -16.72
N GLU A 178 4.79 0.91 -17.53
CA GLU A 178 5.00 0.99 -18.99
C GLU A 178 6.39 1.51 -19.36
N ASN A 179 6.92 2.46 -18.59
CA ASN A 179 8.27 3.00 -18.75
C ASN A 179 9.34 2.23 -17.97
N HIS A 180 9.06 0.98 -17.58
CA HIS A 180 9.97 0.08 -16.85
C HIS A 180 10.61 0.72 -15.59
N PHE A 181 9.84 1.53 -14.87
CA PHE A 181 10.24 2.25 -13.66
C PHE A 181 11.53 3.06 -13.85
N LEU A 182 11.65 3.75 -14.98
CA LEU A 182 12.85 4.50 -15.36
C LEU A 182 14.10 3.60 -15.40
N GLY A 183 13.95 2.40 -15.96
CA GLY A 183 15.02 1.39 -16.09
C GLY A 183 15.36 0.64 -14.80
N LEU A 184 14.51 0.72 -13.76
CA LEU A 184 14.73 -0.01 -12.51
C LEU A 184 14.36 -1.49 -12.60
N LEU A 185 13.39 -1.85 -13.44
CA LEU A 185 12.92 -3.24 -13.50
C LEU A 185 14.07 -4.20 -13.85
N THR A 186 14.33 -5.16 -12.95
CA THR A 186 15.36 -6.18 -13.16
C THR A 186 14.85 -7.36 -13.98
N ASP A 187 13.57 -7.72 -13.82
CA ASP A 187 12.91 -8.71 -14.66
C ASP A 187 12.19 -8.04 -15.84
N LYS A 188 12.60 -8.42 -17.06
CA LYS A 188 11.89 -8.13 -18.31
C LYS A 188 10.76 -9.15 -18.50
N ASN A 189 9.72 -9.11 -17.67
CA ASN A 189 8.51 -9.90 -17.91
C ASN A 189 7.47 -9.07 -18.68
#